data_AF-G2QJ55-F1
#
_entry.id   AF-G2QJ55-F1
#
_cell.length_a   1.000
_cell.length_b   1.000
_cell.length_c   1.000
_cell.angle_alpha   90.00
_cell.angle_beta   90.00
_cell.angle_gamma   90.00
#
_symmetry.space_group_name_H-M   'P 1'
#
loop_
_entity.id
_entity.type
_entity.pdbx_description
1 polymer ?
#
loop_
_entity_poly.entity_id
_entity_poly.type
_entity_poly.pdbx_seq_one_letter_code
_entity_poly.pdbx_strand_id
1 'polypeptide(L)'
;MPNPHGSPTHFVLKLYDRRFGTFLRSNVHGQVVPHTQEIEAAFRTFVMKGTMLAFLEWLEDTNKTRDMPMKPRHFLDDADNGPVKFEAALWAKCHENFERETQAYTRLRDLQGKSIPRMLAHVCLAATDDEPVDALKEMSPELVPYLEVNGILLERIDGYELEDMTASPLAPPTHEWQRIVQSAVNLAHDINRRGIVMQDCDPRNVVVHEVSQTPHFVDLAECRFRDEMEKYWHEWEWDDDEDWDPEIEYWKFVDDYDNPKDIGAPMVTRAKRERGVDLQVEYPTCKALISHIRHRKAEVARKW
;
A
#
# COMPACT_ATOMS: atom_id res chain seq x y z
N MET A 1 15.90 21.07 -3.21
CA MET A 1 17.31 20.96 -3.67
C MET A 1 17.28 20.70 -5.16
N PRO A 2 17.88 21.54 -6.02
CA PRO A 2 17.87 21.31 -7.46
C PRO A 2 18.77 20.13 -7.85
N ASN A 3 18.31 19.36 -8.84
CA ASN A 3 19.05 18.26 -9.47
C ASN A 3 20.30 18.81 -10.20
N PRO A 4 21.43 18.07 -10.35
CA PRO A 4 22.65 18.57 -10.99
C PRO A 4 22.50 19.04 -12.44
N HIS A 5 21.33 18.83 -13.05
CA HIS A 5 21.04 19.14 -14.46
C HIS A 5 20.15 20.38 -14.66
N GLY A 6 19.74 21.09 -13.60
CA GLY A 6 18.96 22.33 -13.74
C GLY A 6 17.51 22.16 -14.21
N SER A 7 17.04 20.92 -14.39
CA SER A 7 15.64 20.61 -14.70
C SER A 7 14.73 20.91 -13.50
N PRO A 8 13.51 21.42 -13.72
CA PRO A 8 12.51 21.57 -12.65
C PRO A 8 12.29 20.22 -11.96
N THR A 9 12.33 20.20 -10.63
CA THR A 9 11.95 19.03 -9.86
C THR A 9 10.44 18.99 -9.73
N HIS A 10 9.82 17.93 -10.22
CA HIS A 10 8.39 17.72 -10.10
C HIS A 10 8.08 16.90 -8.85
N PHE A 11 6.94 17.21 -8.22
CA PHE A 11 6.47 16.54 -7.02
C PHE A 11 5.01 16.13 -7.18
N VAL A 12 4.62 15.05 -6.51
CA VAL A 12 3.23 14.59 -6.43
C VAL A 12 2.77 14.72 -4.99
N LEU A 13 1.62 15.38 -4.78
CA LEU A 13 0.92 15.36 -3.51
C LEU A 13 -0.11 14.23 -3.53
N LYS A 14 0.09 13.20 -2.70
CA LYS A 14 -0.89 12.13 -2.50
C LYS A 14 -1.67 12.43 -1.23
N LEU A 15 -3.00 12.53 -1.34
CA LEU A 15 -3.92 12.79 -0.24
C LEU A 15 -4.76 11.55 0.05
N TYR A 16 -4.93 11.22 1.32
CA TYR A 16 -5.74 10.10 1.80
C TYR A 16 -7.08 10.64 2.29
N ASP A 17 -7.90 11.04 1.31
CA ASP A 17 -9.17 11.71 1.56
C ASP A 17 -10.35 10.76 1.34
N ARG A 18 -11.08 10.44 2.41
CA ARG A 18 -12.25 9.55 2.36
C ARG A 18 -13.34 10.00 1.39
N ARG A 19 -13.38 11.29 1.06
CA ARG A 19 -14.40 11.88 0.19
C ARG A 19 -14.18 11.52 -1.29
N PHE A 20 -12.98 11.05 -1.64
CA PHE A 20 -12.58 10.70 -3.00
C PHE A 20 -12.20 9.20 -3.12
N GLY A 21 -11.86 8.78 -4.34
CA GLY A 21 -11.39 7.42 -4.63
C GLY A 21 -12.49 6.49 -5.14
N THR A 22 -12.55 6.31 -6.46
CA THR A 22 -13.55 5.48 -7.15
C THR A 22 -13.63 4.06 -6.58
N PHE A 23 -12.48 3.40 -6.40
CA PHE A 23 -12.42 2.03 -5.90
C PHE A 23 -12.78 1.93 -4.41
N LEU A 24 -12.24 2.82 -3.58
CA LEU A 24 -12.52 2.85 -2.14
C LEU A 24 -14.00 3.06 -1.85
N ARG A 25 -14.66 3.91 -2.65
CA ARG A 25 -16.08 4.24 -2.49
C ARG A 25 -17.03 3.31 -3.27
N SER A 26 -16.53 2.22 -3.87
CA SER A 26 -17.37 1.29 -4.62
C SER A 26 -18.18 0.36 -3.71
N ASN A 27 -19.49 0.26 -3.98
CA ASN A 27 -20.37 -0.70 -3.31
C ASN A 27 -20.13 -2.14 -3.81
N VAL A 28 -20.92 -3.09 -3.30
CA VAL A 28 -20.83 -4.52 -3.70
C VAL A 28 -21.15 -4.76 -5.17
N HIS A 29 -21.80 -3.82 -5.85
CA HIS A 29 -22.12 -3.85 -7.28
C HIS A 29 -21.11 -3.05 -8.14
N GLY A 30 -20.04 -2.53 -7.55
CA GLY A 30 -19.03 -1.71 -8.25
C GLY A 30 -19.50 -0.30 -8.60
N GLN A 31 -20.60 0.18 -8.01
CA GLN A 31 -21.06 1.55 -8.19
C GLN A 31 -20.41 2.46 -7.16
N VAL A 32 -19.91 3.61 -7.62
CA VAL A 32 -19.32 4.62 -6.75
C VAL A 32 -20.40 5.23 -5.87
N VAL A 33 -20.26 5.11 -4.56
CA VAL A 33 -21.13 5.77 -3.60
C VAL A 33 -20.74 7.25 -3.51
N PRO A 34 -21.64 8.18 -3.87
CA PRO A 34 -21.31 9.60 -3.87
C PRO A 34 -21.04 10.09 -2.45
N HIS A 35 -20.19 11.10 -2.32
CA HIS A 35 -20.05 11.89 -1.11
C HIS A 35 -20.91 13.16 -1.26
N THR A 36 -21.74 13.48 -0.26
CA THR A 36 -22.64 14.65 -0.28
C THR A 36 -22.46 15.53 0.95
N GLN A 37 -22.95 16.76 0.89
CA GLN A 37 -22.88 17.69 2.02
C GLN A 37 -23.65 17.19 3.24
N GLU A 38 -24.79 16.50 3.03
CA GLU A 38 -25.59 15.91 4.10
C GLU A 38 -24.81 14.79 4.81
N ILE A 39 -24.09 13.96 4.05
CA ILE A 39 -23.23 12.90 4.58
C ILE A 39 -22.06 13.50 5.37
N GLU A 40 -21.44 14.56 4.83
CA GLU A 40 -20.36 15.27 5.51
C GLU A 40 -20.81 15.88 6.84
N ALA A 41 -21.97 16.54 6.86
CA ALA A 41 -22.55 17.09 8.10
C ALA A 41 -22.88 16.00 9.13
N ALA A 42 -23.39 14.85 8.68
CA ALA A 42 -23.68 13.72 9.52
C ALA A 42 -22.40 13.08 10.10
N PHE A 43 -21.35 12.93 9.30
CA PHE A 43 -20.03 12.48 9.75
C PHE A 43 -19.42 13.43 10.78
N ARG A 44 -19.46 14.75 10.54
CA ARG A 44 -18.99 15.75 11.52
C ARG A 44 -19.75 15.63 12.83
N THR A 45 -21.07 15.51 12.78
CA THR A 45 -21.90 15.31 13.98
C THR A 45 -21.50 14.04 14.74
N PHE A 46 -21.17 12.96 14.02
CA PHE A 46 -20.68 11.71 14.59
C PHE A 46 -19.33 11.91 15.31
N VAL A 47 -18.40 12.63 14.71
CA VAL A 47 -17.13 13.00 15.35
C VAL A 47 -17.37 13.87 16.59
N MET A 48 -18.15 14.94 16.47
CA MET A 48 -18.41 15.90 17.56
C MET A 48 -19.12 15.28 18.76
N LYS A 49 -19.92 14.24 18.56
CA LYS A 49 -20.57 13.47 19.64
C LYS A 49 -19.62 12.50 20.34
N GLY A 50 -18.37 12.40 19.89
CA GLY A 50 -17.39 11.44 20.41
C GLY A 50 -17.66 9.98 20.01
N THR A 51 -18.57 9.73 19.06
CA THR A 51 -18.92 8.35 18.66
C THR A 51 -17.89 7.72 17.73
N MET A 52 -16.99 8.53 17.16
CA MET A 52 -15.92 8.05 16.29
C MET A 52 -14.98 7.07 17.00
N LEU A 53 -14.47 7.43 18.18
CA LEU A 53 -13.53 6.60 18.93
C LEU A 53 -14.12 5.21 19.24
N ALA A 54 -15.32 5.19 19.83
CA ALA A 54 -16.01 3.95 20.17
C ALA A 54 -16.29 3.07 18.94
N PHE A 55 -16.58 3.69 17.78
CA PHE A 55 -16.74 2.95 16.53
C PHE A 55 -15.43 2.34 16.02
N LEU A 56 -14.32 3.08 16.10
CA LEU A 56 -13.01 2.59 15.68
C LEU A 56 -12.51 1.44 16.57
N GLU A 57 -12.66 1.57 17.90
CA GLU A 57 -12.33 0.52 18.85
C GLU A 57 -13.15 -0.75 18.56
N TRP A 58 -14.47 -0.59 18.39
CA TRP A 58 -15.34 -1.70 18.02
C TRP A 58 -14.96 -2.34 16.68
N LEU A 59 -14.61 -1.53 15.67
CA LEU A 59 -14.19 -2.02 14.35
C LEU A 59 -12.90 -2.82 14.44
N GLU A 60 -11.92 -2.32 15.21
CA GLU A 60 -10.64 -2.99 15.44
C GLU A 60 -10.85 -4.33 16.16
N ASP A 61 -11.58 -4.34 17.26
CA ASP A 61 -11.84 -5.55 18.05
C ASP A 61 -12.63 -6.59 17.26
N THR A 62 -13.61 -6.13 16.46
CA THR A 62 -14.35 -7.03 15.58
C THR A 62 -13.46 -7.61 14.49
N ASN A 63 -12.49 -6.84 13.97
CA ASN A 63 -11.56 -7.33 12.96
C ASN A 63 -10.55 -8.33 13.52
N LYS A 64 -10.19 -8.25 14.80
CA LYS A 64 -9.33 -9.25 15.45
C LYS A 64 -9.95 -10.64 15.42
N THR A 65 -11.27 -10.76 15.58
CA THR A 65 -11.94 -12.08 15.69
C THR A 65 -12.44 -12.63 14.36
N ARG A 66 -12.21 -11.95 13.23
CA ARG A 66 -12.77 -12.34 11.92
C ARG A 66 -11.71 -12.83 10.98
N ASP A 67 -12.01 -13.92 10.26
CA ASP A 67 -11.16 -14.43 9.17
C ASP A 67 -10.92 -13.39 8.07
N MET A 68 -11.92 -12.53 7.82
CA MET A 68 -11.81 -11.42 6.89
C MET A 68 -12.22 -10.10 7.56
N PRO A 69 -11.35 -9.07 7.49
CA PRO A 69 -11.66 -7.77 8.09
C PRO A 69 -12.85 -7.12 7.39
N MET A 70 -13.62 -6.35 8.16
CA MET A 70 -14.73 -5.57 7.65
C MET A 70 -14.22 -4.47 6.73
N LYS A 71 -14.75 -4.46 5.51
CA LYS A 71 -14.49 -3.42 4.51
C LYS A 71 -15.52 -2.28 4.66
N PRO A 72 -15.17 -1.04 4.31
CA PRO A 72 -16.10 0.10 4.43
C PRO A 72 -17.48 -0.19 3.83
N ARG A 73 -17.55 -0.76 2.63
CA ARG A 73 -18.80 -1.11 1.94
C ARG A 73 -19.78 -1.98 2.76
N HIS A 74 -19.32 -2.73 3.77
CA HIS A 74 -20.20 -3.55 4.61
C HIS A 74 -21.10 -2.71 5.52
N PHE A 75 -20.79 -1.42 5.70
CA PHE A 75 -21.58 -0.50 6.52
C PHE A 75 -22.68 0.21 5.75
N LEU A 76 -22.69 0.17 4.41
CA LEU A 76 -23.66 0.91 3.59
C LEU A 76 -25.11 0.54 3.89
N ASP A 77 -25.35 -0.76 4.10
CA ASP A 77 -26.69 -1.32 4.33
C ASP A 77 -27.06 -1.42 5.82
N ASP A 78 -26.24 -0.86 6.71
CA ASP A 78 -26.54 -0.85 8.15
C ASP A 78 -27.74 0.07 8.43
N ALA A 79 -28.77 -0.52 9.05
CA ALA A 79 -30.03 0.15 9.35
C ALA A 79 -29.85 1.36 10.28
N ASP A 80 -28.81 1.34 11.12
CA ASP A 80 -28.50 2.39 12.08
C ASP A 80 -27.28 3.20 11.63
N ASN A 81 -27.53 4.31 10.92
CA ASN A 81 -26.50 5.27 10.46
C ASN A 81 -25.49 4.68 9.45
N GLY A 82 -25.89 3.75 8.59
CA GLY A 82 -25.01 3.11 7.61
C GLY A 82 -24.13 4.05 6.78
N PRO A 83 -24.68 5.13 6.17
CA PRO A 83 -23.85 6.09 5.43
C PRO A 83 -22.75 6.75 6.26
N VAL A 84 -23.00 7.01 7.55
CA VAL A 84 -22.02 7.64 8.45
C VAL A 84 -20.96 6.64 8.90
N LYS A 85 -21.35 5.40 9.24
CA LYS A 85 -20.42 4.32 9.56
C LYS A 85 -19.55 3.96 8.35
N PHE A 86 -20.10 4.05 7.14
CA PHE A 86 -19.36 3.92 5.89
C PHE A 86 -18.27 4.99 5.76
N GLU A 87 -18.59 6.26 5.99
CA GLU A 87 -17.59 7.35 5.98
C GLU A 87 -16.55 7.19 7.09
N ALA A 88 -16.94 6.75 8.29
CA ALA A 88 -16.02 6.47 9.38
C ALA A 88 -15.06 5.31 9.07
N ALA A 89 -15.56 4.24 8.45
CA ALA A 89 -14.73 3.13 7.99
C ALA A 89 -13.81 3.55 6.82
N LEU A 90 -14.28 4.42 5.92
CA LEU A 90 -13.43 5.01 4.88
C LEU A 90 -12.32 5.89 5.47
N TRP A 91 -12.63 6.70 6.48
CA TRP A 91 -11.63 7.46 7.22
C TRP A 91 -10.56 6.53 7.79
N ALA A 92 -10.98 5.48 8.50
CA ALA A 92 -10.07 4.51 9.10
C ALA A 92 -9.17 3.85 8.04
N LYS A 93 -9.74 3.48 6.89
CA LYS A 93 -8.98 2.89 5.79
C LYS A 93 -7.99 3.88 5.16
N CYS A 94 -8.38 5.14 4.98
CA CYS A 94 -7.49 6.18 4.46
C CYS A 94 -6.34 6.45 5.44
N HIS A 95 -6.64 6.53 6.74
CA HIS A 95 -5.64 6.71 7.77
C HIS A 95 -4.68 5.51 7.85
N GLU A 96 -5.20 4.27 7.82
CA GLU A 96 -4.38 3.06 7.72
C GLU A 96 -3.44 3.13 6.51
N ASN A 97 -3.98 3.43 5.32
CA ASN A 97 -3.18 3.53 4.09
C ASN A 97 -2.07 4.59 4.18
N PHE A 98 -2.35 5.75 4.80
CA PHE A 98 -1.36 6.79 5.06
C PHE A 98 -0.23 6.30 5.97
N GLU A 99 -0.58 5.70 7.11
CA GLU A 99 0.39 5.18 8.08
C GLU A 99 1.25 4.07 7.46
N ARG A 100 0.61 3.13 6.74
CA ARG A 100 1.28 2.02 6.04
C ARG A 100 2.29 2.53 5.02
N GLU A 101 1.89 3.46 4.15
CA GLU A 101 2.79 4.01 3.14
C GLU A 101 3.96 4.77 3.76
N THR A 102 3.69 5.57 4.80
CA THR A 102 4.71 6.29 5.57
C THR A 102 5.72 5.35 6.22
N GLN A 103 5.24 4.24 6.80
CA GLN A 103 6.08 3.18 7.34
C GLN A 103 6.92 2.50 6.26
N ALA A 104 6.34 2.24 5.08
CA ALA A 104 7.06 1.64 3.96
C ALA A 104 8.22 2.53 3.51
N TYR A 105 7.98 3.83 3.32
CA TYR A 105 9.05 4.79 3.00
C TYR A 105 10.13 4.85 4.08
N THR A 106 9.74 4.76 5.37
CA THR A 106 10.68 4.75 6.48
C THR A 106 11.59 3.51 6.45
N ARG A 107 11.03 2.33 6.18
CA ARG A 107 11.76 1.04 6.11
C ARG A 107 12.60 0.90 4.84
N LEU A 108 12.14 1.47 3.71
CA LEU A 108 12.82 1.41 2.40
C LEU A 108 13.70 2.64 2.12
N ARG A 109 14.26 3.25 3.18
CA ARG A 109 15.07 4.48 3.07
C ARG A 109 16.25 4.34 2.10
N ASP A 110 16.83 3.15 2.01
CA ASP A 110 17.96 2.85 1.11
C ASP A 110 17.58 2.83 -0.38
N LEU A 111 16.29 2.62 -0.69
CA LEU A 111 15.72 2.56 -2.03
C LEU A 111 15.14 3.90 -2.51
N GLN A 112 14.88 4.85 -1.61
CA GLN A 112 14.32 6.16 -1.95
C GLN A 112 15.21 6.94 -2.94
N GLY A 113 14.61 7.39 -4.04
CA GLY A 113 15.27 8.09 -5.14
C GLY A 113 16.13 7.21 -6.04
N LYS A 114 16.02 5.88 -5.91
CA LYS A 114 16.72 4.89 -6.77
C LYS A 114 15.74 3.90 -7.39
N SER A 115 14.80 3.42 -6.59
CA SER A 115 13.89 2.31 -6.93
C SER A 115 12.49 2.49 -6.34
N ILE A 116 12.31 3.49 -5.47
CA ILE A 116 11.02 4.07 -5.09
C ILE A 116 11.19 5.60 -5.05
N PRO A 117 10.12 6.40 -5.16
CA PRO A 117 10.19 7.86 -4.98
C PRO A 117 10.84 8.27 -3.66
N ARG A 118 11.36 9.50 -3.57
CA ARG A 118 11.64 10.11 -2.26
C ARG A 118 10.36 10.63 -1.63
N MET A 119 10.12 10.30 -0.37
CA MET A 119 9.12 10.97 0.45
C MET A 119 9.76 12.20 1.09
N LEU A 120 9.20 13.37 0.79
CA LEU A 120 9.79 14.66 1.11
C LEU A 120 9.18 15.28 2.36
N ALA A 121 7.88 15.09 2.56
CA ALA A 121 7.16 15.62 3.70
C ALA A 121 5.86 14.85 3.94
N HIS A 122 5.42 14.82 5.20
CA HIS A 122 4.01 14.64 5.52
C HIS A 122 3.27 15.95 5.30
N VAL A 123 2.01 15.86 4.88
CA VAL A 123 1.11 16.98 4.65
C VAL A 123 -0.17 16.70 5.44
N CYS A 124 -0.67 17.72 6.13
CA CYS A 124 -1.99 17.69 6.75
C CYS A 124 -2.76 18.91 6.25
N LEU A 125 -3.96 18.67 5.70
CA LEU A 125 -4.88 19.71 5.30
C LEU A 125 -5.99 19.81 6.35
N ALA A 126 -6.06 20.96 7.01
CA ALA A 126 -7.12 21.27 7.94
C ALA A 126 -8.43 21.53 7.18
N ALA A 127 -9.56 21.07 7.73
CA ALA A 127 -10.89 21.37 7.20
C ALA A 127 -11.29 22.81 7.56
N THR A 128 -10.80 23.83 6.84
CA THR A 128 -10.97 25.23 7.29
C THR A 128 -11.67 26.20 6.35
N ASP A 129 -12.05 25.84 5.12
CA ASP A 129 -12.39 26.92 4.18
C ASP A 129 -13.87 27.38 4.22
N ASP A 130 -14.79 26.62 4.82
CA ASP A 130 -16.23 26.96 4.82
C ASP A 130 -16.87 27.14 6.21
N GLU A 131 -16.14 26.95 7.31
CA GLU A 131 -16.72 26.98 8.66
C GLU A 131 -16.27 28.19 9.49
N PRO A 132 -17.17 28.79 10.31
CA PRO A 132 -16.77 29.81 11.26
C PRO A 132 -15.73 29.24 12.21
N VAL A 133 -14.57 29.88 12.24
CA VAL A 133 -13.38 29.56 13.07
C VAL A 133 -13.72 29.33 14.56
N ASP A 134 -14.89 29.76 15.02
CA ASP A 134 -15.37 29.60 16.39
C ASP A 134 -15.91 28.18 16.69
N ALA A 135 -16.47 27.44 15.72
CA ALA A 135 -16.95 26.07 15.95
C ALA A 135 -15.79 25.07 16.15
N LEU A 136 -14.65 25.30 15.49
CA LEU A 136 -13.43 24.50 15.66
C LEU A 136 -12.68 24.84 16.96
N LYS A 137 -12.80 26.07 17.48
CA LYS A 137 -12.17 26.48 18.75
C LYS A 137 -12.80 25.82 19.98
N GLU A 138 -14.08 25.46 19.90
CA GLU A 138 -14.79 24.78 21.00
C GLU A 138 -14.69 23.25 20.93
N MET A 139 -14.09 22.71 19.86
CA MET A 139 -13.92 21.26 19.68
C MET A 139 -12.79 20.73 20.56
N SER A 140 -12.97 19.53 21.14
CA SER A 140 -11.88 18.87 21.86
C SER A 140 -10.69 18.63 20.91
N PRO A 141 -9.45 18.95 21.30
CA PRO A 141 -8.25 18.70 20.50
C PRO A 141 -8.12 17.23 20.02
N GLU A 142 -8.68 16.28 20.77
CA GLU A 142 -8.64 14.85 20.43
C GLU A 142 -9.48 14.50 19.18
N LEU A 143 -10.45 15.36 18.82
CA LEU A 143 -11.36 15.11 17.69
C LEU A 143 -10.86 15.73 16.37
N VAL A 144 -9.94 16.69 16.45
CA VAL A 144 -9.36 17.38 15.29
C VAL A 144 -8.82 16.41 14.23
N PRO A 145 -8.05 15.36 14.58
CA PRO A 145 -7.47 14.45 13.58
C PRO A 145 -8.50 13.72 12.71
N TYR A 146 -9.73 13.53 13.19
CA TYR A 146 -10.79 12.88 12.41
C TYR A 146 -11.35 13.76 11.28
N LEU A 147 -11.09 15.07 11.34
CA LEU A 147 -11.52 16.05 10.35
C LEU A 147 -10.39 16.48 9.41
N GLU A 148 -9.16 16.06 9.69
CA GLU A 148 -7.99 16.36 8.89
C GLU A 148 -7.82 15.38 7.72
N VAL A 149 -7.21 15.87 6.64
CA VAL A 149 -6.80 15.03 5.51
C VAL A 149 -5.29 14.90 5.52
N ASN A 150 -4.81 13.68 5.79
CA ASN A 150 -3.40 13.35 5.73
C ASN A 150 -2.93 13.14 4.28
N GLY A 151 -1.65 13.38 4.05
CA GLY A 151 -1.01 13.22 2.75
C GLY A 151 0.49 13.14 2.83
N ILE A 152 1.10 12.76 1.71
CA ILE A 152 2.56 12.72 1.53
C ILE A 152 2.95 13.44 0.26
N LEU A 153 4.05 14.20 0.34
CA LEU A 153 4.69 14.81 -0.81
C LEU A 153 5.80 13.90 -1.32
N LEU A 154 5.68 13.45 -2.56
CA LEU A 154 6.59 12.51 -3.19
C LEU A 154 7.35 13.15 -4.35
N GLU A 155 8.57 12.68 -4.60
CA GLU A 155 9.25 12.86 -5.88
C GLU A 155 8.38 12.30 -7.02
N ARG A 156 8.15 13.10 -8.07
CA ARG A 156 7.52 12.59 -9.28
C ARG A 156 8.57 11.87 -10.12
N ILE A 157 8.30 10.62 -10.49
CA ILE A 157 9.09 9.90 -11.47
C ILE A 157 8.52 10.21 -12.85
N ASP A 158 9.27 10.94 -13.67
CA ASP A 158 8.90 11.21 -15.06
C ASP A 158 9.18 9.95 -15.91
N GLY A 159 8.15 9.41 -16.56
CA GLY A 159 8.20 8.06 -17.10
C GLY A 159 6.85 7.55 -17.62
N TYR A 160 6.75 6.24 -17.69
CA TYR A 160 5.53 5.53 -18.07
C TYR A 160 5.27 4.35 -17.13
N GLU A 161 4.01 3.97 -16.95
CA GLU A 161 3.65 2.79 -16.15
C GLU A 161 4.17 1.53 -16.83
N LEU A 162 4.70 0.57 -16.07
CA LEU A 162 5.21 -0.68 -16.62
C LEU A 162 4.10 -1.44 -17.35
N GLU A 163 2.86 -1.35 -16.85
CA GLU A 163 1.65 -1.85 -17.52
C GLU A 163 1.53 -1.39 -18.98
N ASP A 164 1.90 -0.14 -19.28
CA ASP A 164 1.77 0.50 -20.59
C ASP A 164 3.01 0.33 -21.48
N MET A 165 4.03 -0.43 -21.05
CA MET A 165 5.31 -0.56 -21.76
C MET A 165 5.17 -0.94 -23.24
N THR A 166 4.17 -1.75 -23.60
CA THR A 166 3.95 -2.19 -24.99
C THR A 166 3.36 -1.10 -25.89
N ALA A 167 2.72 -0.09 -25.31
CA ALA A 167 2.03 0.98 -26.03
C ALA A 167 2.71 2.35 -25.87
N SER A 168 3.52 2.53 -24.83
CA SER A 168 4.18 3.79 -24.50
C SER A 168 5.18 4.22 -25.59
N PRO A 169 5.14 5.49 -26.05
CA PRO A 169 6.14 6.03 -26.96
C PRO A 169 7.50 6.26 -26.27
N LEU A 170 7.54 6.23 -24.93
CA LEU A 170 8.76 6.38 -24.13
C LEU A 170 9.45 5.03 -23.86
N ALA A 171 8.80 3.91 -24.20
CA ALA A 171 9.37 2.60 -24.03
C ALA A 171 10.52 2.37 -25.05
N PRO A 172 11.59 1.67 -24.65
CA PRO A 172 12.70 1.38 -25.54
C PRO A 172 12.31 0.28 -26.53
N PRO A 173 13.18 -0.04 -27.50
CA PRO A 173 12.94 -1.15 -28.42
C PRO A 173 12.68 -2.48 -27.68
N THR A 174 11.92 -3.37 -28.32
CA THR A 174 11.43 -4.62 -27.72
C THR A 174 12.51 -5.54 -27.15
N HIS A 175 13.74 -5.50 -27.68
CA HIS A 175 14.85 -6.30 -27.17
C HIS A 175 15.34 -5.89 -25.77
N GLU A 176 14.96 -4.70 -25.29
CA GLU A 176 15.28 -4.23 -23.94
C GLU A 176 14.22 -4.58 -22.89
N TRP A 177 13.01 -4.94 -23.33
CA TRP A 177 11.86 -5.12 -22.43
C TRP A 177 12.09 -6.20 -21.38
N GLN A 178 12.74 -7.30 -21.75
CA GLN A 178 13.06 -8.37 -20.82
C GLN A 178 13.92 -7.85 -19.65
N ARG A 179 14.91 -6.99 -19.93
CA ARG A 179 15.78 -6.43 -18.89
C ARG A 179 14.99 -5.54 -17.93
N ILE A 180 14.06 -4.74 -18.43
CA ILE A 180 13.24 -3.84 -17.61
C ILE A 180 12.29 -4.63 -16.72
N VAL A 181 11.57 -5.59 -17.31
CA VAL A 181 10.65 -6.47 -16.57
C VAL A 181 11.42 -7.29 -15.52
N GLN A 182 12.55 -7.89 -15.89
CA GLN A 182 13.39 -8.63 -14.93
C GLN A 182 13.89 -7.72 -13.80
N SER A 183 14.25 -6.47 -14.09
CA SER A 183 14.65 -5.51 -13.06
C SER A 183 13.51 -5.21 -12.09
N ALA A 184 12.27 -5.11 -12.56
CA ALA A 184 11.11 -4.88 -11.70
C ALA A 184 10.78 -6.11 -10.84
N VAL A 185 10.85 -7.31 -11.42
CA VAL A 185 10.69 -8.59 -10.70
C VAL A 185 11.74 -8.75 -9.59
N ASN A 186 13.00 -8.46 -9.91
CA ASN A 186 14.09 -8.51 -8.93
C ASN A 186 13.89 -7.49 -7.81
N LEU A 187 13.40 -6.29 -8.14
CA LEU A 187 13.12 -5.24 -7.17
C LEU A 187 11.95 -5.59 -6.24
N ALA A 188 10.88 -6.20 -6.75
CA ALA A 188 9.78 -6.72 -5.93
C ALA A 188 10.30 -7.71 -4.87
N HIS A 189 11.12 -8.67 -5.31
CA HIS A 189 11.75 -9.63 -4.41
C HIS A 189 12.72 -8.96 -3.41
N ASP A 190 13.43 -7.92 -3.84
CA ASP A 190 14.35 -7.18 -2.98
C ASP A 190 13.60 -6.42 -1.86
N ILE A 191 12.41 -5.90 -2.15
CA ILE A 191 11.48 -5.34 -1.17
C ILE A 191 11.00 -6.45 -0.21
N ASN A 192 10.63 -7.63 -0.71
CA ASN A 192 10.27 -8.77 0.14
C ASN A 192 11.41 -9.19 1.07
N ARG A 193 12.67 -9.17 0.61
CA ARG A 193 13.84 -9.47 1.46
C ARG A 193 14.02 -8.47 2.61
N ARG A 194 13.48 -7.25 2.48
CA ARG A 194 13.49 -6.22 3.54
C ARG A 194 12.34 -6.36 4.54
N GLY A 195 11.57 -7.46 4.47
CA GLY A 195 10.47 -7.71 5.39
C GLY A 195 9.19 -6.97 5.02
N ILE A 196 8.99 -6.63 3.74
CA ILE A 196 7.80 -5.93 3.25
C ILE A 196 7.13 -6.74 2.14
N VAL A 197 5.85 -7.05 2.32
CA VAL A 197 5.02 -7.66 1.28
C VAL A 197 4.04 -6.61 0.75
N MET A 198 4.04 -6.37 -0.55
CA MET A 198 3.14 -5.43 -1.22
C MET A 198 1.88 -6.19 -1.62
N GLN A 199 0.73 -5.89 -1.02
CA GLN A 199 -0.52 -6.58 -1.32
C GLN A 199 -1.14 -6.13 -2.64
N ASP A 200 -0.89 -4.89 -3.05
CA ASP A 200 -1.25 -4.35 -4.37
C ASP A 200 -0.01 -4.24 -5.27
N CYS A 201 0.69 -5.36 -5.45
CA CYS A 201 1.84 -5.44 -6.34
C CYS A 201 1.36 -5.66 -7.77
N ASP A 202 1.37 -4.63 -8.62
CA ASP A 202 0.92 -4.74 -10.01
C ASP A 202 1.79 -3.86 -10.92
N PRO A 203 2.01 -4.21 -12.20
CA PRO A 203 2.74 -3.36 -13.15
C PRO A 203 2.24 -1.92 -13.26
N ARG A 204 0.96 -1.63 -12.97
CA ARG A 204 0.42 -0.26 -12.90
C ARG A 204 1.03 0.57 -11.76
N ASN A 205 1.46 -0.10 -10.70
CA ASN A 205 2.13 0.49 -9.54
C ASN A 205 3.67 0.52 -9.71
N VAL A 206 4.17 0.38 -10.94
CA VAL A 206 5.59 0.52 -11.27
C VAL A 206 5.76 1.56 -12.37
N VAL A 207 6.48 2.65 -12.08
CA VAL A 207 6.82 3.68 -13.07
C VAL A 207 8.24 3.42 -13.59
N VAL A 208 8.40 3.28 -14.89
CA VAL A 208 9.70 3.19 -15.55
C VAL A 208 10.17 4.60 -15.91
N HIS A 209 11.30 5.02 -15.33
CA HIS A 209 11.85 6.35 -15.56
C HIS A 209 12.32 6.51 -17.01
N GLU A 210 11.92 7.60 -17.68
CA GLU A 210 12.04 7.75 -19.14
C GLU A 210 13.49 7.73 -19.68
N VAL A 211 14.45 8.24 -18.91
CA VAL A 211 15.85 8.34 -19.37
C VAL A 211 16.63 7.08 -19.01
N SER A 212 16.55 6.66 -17.74
CA SER A 212 17.35 5.53 -17.24
C SER A 212 16.72 4.18 -17.52
N GLN A 213 15.43 4.15 -17.87
CA GLN A 213 14.66 2.94 -18.10
C GLN A 213 14.70 1.98 -16.89
N THR A 214 14.75 2.57 -15.69
CA THR A 214 14.78 1.85 -14.41
C THR A 214 13.40 1.89 -13.75
N PRO A 215 12.89 0.75 -13.27
CA PRO A 215 11.59 0.68 -12.61
C PRO A 215 11.64 1.32 -11.21
N HIS A 216 10.57 2.01 -10.85
CA HIS A 216 10.32 2.56 -9.53
C HIS A 216 8.97 2.09 -9.04
N PHE A 217 8.91 1.42 -7.89
CA PHE A 217 7.64 1.09 -7.26
C PHE A 217 7.02 2.36 -6.67
N VAL A 218 5.72 2.53 -6.92
CA VAL A 218 4.88 3.58 -6.36
C VAL A 218 3.70 2.93 -5.64
N ASP A 219 2.93 3.73 -4.91
CA ASP A 219 1.73 3.28 -4.18
C ASP A 219 2.01 2.15 -3.17
N LEU A 220 2.67 2.50 -2.06
CA LEU A 220 3.06 1.53 -1.02
C LEU A 220 2.04 1.49 0.14
N ALA A 221 0.79 1.94 -0.09
CA ALA A 221 -0.26 2.02 0.92
C ALA A 221 -0.73 0.65 1.43
N GLU A 222 -0.69 -0.37 0.59
CA GLU A 222 -1.16 -1.72 0.95
C GLU A 222 0.02 -2.66 1.22
N CYS A 223 0.87 -2.30 2.19
CA CYS A 223 1.99 -3.13 2.63
C CYS A 223 1.66 -3.95 3.89
N ARG A 224 2.34 -5.09 4.04
CA ARG A 224 2.46 -5.86 5.27
C ARG A 224 3.91 -5.92 5.70
N PHE A 225 4.17 -5.73 6.99
CA PHE A 225 5.52 -5.70 7.55
C PHE A 225 5.79 -6.93 8.38
N ARG A 226 6.97 -7.52 8.19
CA ARG A 226 7.39 -8.75 8.83
C ARG A 226 7.29 -8.69 10.35
N ASP A 227 7.82 -7.63 10.96
CA ASP A 227 7.81 -7.42 12.41
C ASP A 227 6.40 -7.39 13.01
N GLU A 228 5.44 -6.81 12.28
CA GLU A 228 4.04 -6.79 12.72
C GLU A 228 3.34 -8.14 12.54
N MET A 229 3.66 -8.87 11.48
CA MET A 229 3.16 -10.23 11.29
C MET A 229 3.72 -11.19 12.34
N GLU A 230 5.02 -11.09 12.66
CA GLU A 230 5.64 -11.87 13.72
C GLU A 230 4.97 -11.60 15.08
N LYS A 231 4.75 -10.32 15.41
CA LYS A 231 4.03 -9.94 16.63
C LYS A 231 2.61 -10.55 16.65
N TYR A 232 1.89 -10.45 15.53
CA TYR A 232 0.56 -11.04 15.40
C TYR A 232 0.59 -12.55 15.61
N TRP A 233 1.49 -13.29 14.95
CA TRP A 233 1.56 -14.75 15.12
C TRP A 233 1.88 -15.18 16.55
N HIS A 234 2.73 -14.42 17.27
CA HIS A 234 2.99 -14.67 18.69
C HIS A 234 1.77 -14.40 19.58
N GLU A 235 1.01 -13.34 19.33
CA GLU A 235 -0.22 -13.03 20.10
C GLU A 235 -1.31 -14.08 19.92
N TRP A 236 -1.29 -14.81 18.81
CA TRP A 236 -2.26 -15.87 18.49
C TRP A 236 -1.78 -17.28 18.84
N GLU A 237 -0.69 -17.43 19.60
CA GLU A 237 -0.15 -18.71 20.08
C GLU A 237 0.15 -19.71 18.93
N TRP A 238 0.55 -19.22 17.76
CA TRP A 238 1.00 -20.09 16.66
C TRP A 238 2.36 -20.76 16.95
N ASP A 239 2.97 -20.49 18.12
CA ASP A 239 4.28 -21.01 18.53
C ASP A 239 4.21 -22.35 19.30
N ASP A 240 3.01 -22.91 19.52
CA ASP A 240 2.82 -24.24 20.13
C ASP A 240 3.17 -25.42 19.19
N ASP A 241 3.38 -25.15 17.89
CA ASP A 241 3.88 -26.14 16.93
C ASP A 241 5.42 -26.22 17.03
N GLU A 242 5.98 -27.40 17.37
CA GLU A 242 7.43 -27.61 17.55
C GLU A 242 8.31 -27.20 16.34
N ASP A 243 7.72 -27.13 15.14
CA ASP A 243 8.39 -26.76 13.89
C ASP A 243 8.09 -25.31 13.43
N TRP A 244 7.35 -24.53 14.24
CA TRP A 244 6.99 -23.16 13.90
C TRP A 244 8.20 -22.23 13.93
N ASP A 245 8.32 -21.39 12.90
CA ASP A 245 9.43 -20.46 12.76
C ASP A 245 8.97 -19.18 12.06
N PRO A 246 9.05 -18.01 12.73
CA PRO A 246 8.51 -16.76 12.19
C PRO A 246 9.20 -16.33 10.89
N GLU A 247 10.48 -16.69 10.70
CA GLU A 247 11.21 -16.40 9.46
C GLU A 247 10.71 -17.30 8.32
N ILE A 248 10.35 -18.55 8.60
CA ILE A 248 9.79 -19.47 7.60
C ILE A 248 8.35 -19.08 7.27
N GLU A 249 7.52 -18.76 8.26
CA GLU A 249 6.14 -18.31 8.04
C GLU A 249 6.09 -17.02 7.21
N TYR A 250 7.02 -16.09 7.46
CA TYR A 250 7.18 -14.91 6.60
C TYR A 250 7.41 -15.27 5.13
N TRP A 251 8.34 -16.19 4.85
CA TRP A 251 8.64 -16.59 3.48
C TRP A 251 7.53 -17.43 2.83
N LYS A 252 6.73 -18.17 3.61
CA LYS A 252 5.50 -18.81 3.12
C LYS A 252 4.47 -17.76 2.73
N PHE A 253 4.25 -16.76 3.58
CA PHE A 253 3.35 -15.65 3.26
C PHE A 253 3.82 -14.88 2.02
N VAL A 254 5.13 -14.67 1.84
CA VAL A 254 5.68 -14.07 0.61
C VAL A 254 5.42 -14.96 -0.62
N ASP A 255 5.51 -16.29 -0.48
CA ASP A 255 5.22 -17.25 -1.57
C ASP A 255 3.74 -17.23 -1.97
N ASP A 256 2.82 -17.02 -1.01
CA ASP A 256 1.38 -16.94 -1.26
C ASP A 256 0.99 -15.67 -2.04
N TYR A 257 1.68 -14.54 -1.79
CA TYR A 257 1.45 -13.29 -2.53
C TYR A 257 2.26 -13.22 -3.83
N ASP A 258 3.46 -13.80 -3.88
CA ASP A 258 4.33 -13.88 -5.06
C ASP A 258 4.46 -12.55 -5.84
N ASN A 259 4.80 -11.47 -5.13
CA ASN A 259 5.00 -10.14 -5.72
C ASN A 259 5.88 -10.13 -6.99
N PRO A 260 6.98 -10.92 -7.09
CA PRO A 260 7.75 -11.01 -8.33
C PRO A 260 6.91 -11.51 -9.51
N LYS A 261 6.04 -12.50 -9.31
CA LYS A 261 5.17 -13.04 -10.35
C LYS A 261 4.01 -12.12 -10.70
N ASP A 262 3.46 -11.41 -9.72
CA ASP A 262 2.44 -10.38 -9.97
C ASP A 262 2.95 -9.27 -10.89
N ILE A 263 4.26 -9.02 -10.92
CA ILE A 263 4.87 -8.14 -11.93
C ILE A 263 5.14 -8.88 -13.23
N GLY A 264 5.91 -9.97 -13.18
CA GLY A 264 6.47 -10.58 -14.39
C GLY A 264 5.41 -11.25 -15.27
N ALA A 265 4.46 -11.98 -14.68
CA ALA A 265 3.52 -12.80 -15.44
C ALA A 265 2.52 -11.97 -16.27
N PRO A 266 1.94 -10.87 -15.75
CA PRO A 266 1.13 -9.98 -16.58
C PRO A 266 1.95 -9.35 -17.71
N MET A 267 3.20 -8.96 -17.45
CA MET A 267 4.06 -8.34 -18.48
C MET A 267 4.47 -9.31 -19.59
N VAL A 268 4.81 -10.56 -19.25
CA VAL A 268 5.05 -11.63 -20.24
C VAL A 268 3.81 -11.84 -21.12
N THR A 269 2.63 -11.92 -20.49
CA THR A 269 1.36 -12.12 -21.19
C THR A 269 1.05 -10.97 -22.14
N ARG A 270 1.20 -9.71 -21.68
CA ARG A 270 0.96 -8.50 -22.49
C ARG A 270 1.93 -8.39 -23.65
N ALA A 271 3.24 -8.54 -23.40
CA ALA A 271 4.26 -8.47 -24.44
C ALA A 271 4.03 -9.48 -25.56
N LYS A 272 3.63 -10.71 -25.20
CA LYS A 272 3.28 -11.74 -26.18
C LYS A 272 2.01 -11.41 -26.96
N ARG A 273 0.95 -11.05 -26.24
CA ARG A 273 -0.37 -10.77 -26.83
C ARG A 273 -0.37 -9.58 -27.78
N GLU A 274 0.31 -8.51 -27.41
CA GLU A 274 0.18 -7.21 -28.11
C GLU A 274 1.28 -7.00 -29.16
N ARG A 275 2.43 -7.65 -28.98
CA ARG A 275 3.63 -7.38 -29.79
C ARG A 275 4.34 -8.64 -30.27
N GLY A 276 3.84 -9.82 -29.90
CA GLY A 276 4.41 -11.10 -30.32
C GLY A 276 5.75 -11.44 -29.66
N VAL A 277 6.17 -10.70 -28.63
CA VAL A 277 7.48 -10.82 -27.98
C VAL A 277 7.41 -11.85 -26.86
N ASP A 278 8.28 -12.86 -26.90
CA ASP A 278 8.45 -13.83 -25.81
C ASP A 278 9.50 -13.33 -24.82
N LEU A 279 9.07 -12.89 -23.64
CA LEU A 279 9.96 -12.49 -22.55
C LEU A 279 10.33 -13.70 -21.70
N GLN A 280 11.63 -13.93 -21.50
CA GLN A 280 12.15 -14.96 -20.59
C GLN A 280 12.44 -14.31 -19.24
N VAL A 281 11.51 -14.40 -18.30
CA VAL A 281 11.61 -13.81 -16.96
C VAL A 281 11.88 -14.91 -15.94
N GLU A 282 12.90 -14.70 -15.12
CA GLU A 282 13.29 -15.58 -14.03
C GLU A 282 12.64 -15.10 -12.72
N TYR A 283 11.97 -16.03 -12.02
CA TYR A 283 11.30 -15.75 -10.76
C TYR A 283 12.11 -16.31 -9.59
N PRO A 284 12.42 -15.51 -8.56
CA PRO A 284 12.98 -16.01 -7.31
C PRO A 284 12.06 -17.04 -6.67
N THR A 285 12.61 -18.08 -6.04
CA THR A 285 11.81 -19.11 -5.37
C THR A 285 12.00 -19.07 -3.86
N CYS A 286 10.89 -18.94 -3.11
CA CYS A 286 10.91 -18.98 -1.65
C CYS A 286 11.33 -20.35 -1.12
N LYS A 287 11.10 -21.43 -1.88
CA LYS A 287 11.50 -22.81 -1.52
C LYS A 287 12.99 -22.95 -1.19
N ALA A 288 13.86 -22.34 -1.99
CA ALA A 288 15.31 -22.40 -1.76
C ALA A 288 15.71 -21.61 -0.50
N LEU A 289 15.08 -20.46 -0.26
CA LEU A 289 15.30 -19.64 0.93
C LEU A 289 14.84 -20.36 2.21
N ILE A 290 13.63 -20.92 2.21
CA ILE A 290 13.09 -21.71 3.32
C ILE A 290 13.98 -22.91 3.63
N SER A 291 14.42 -23.64 2.59
CA SER A 291 15.35 -24.77 2.77
C SER A 291 16.69 -24.33 3.40
N HIS A 292 17.24 -23.20 2.95
CA HIS A 292 18.46 -22.64 3.51
C HIS A 292 18.29 -22.21 4.98
N ILE A 293 17.17 -21.57 5.33
CA ILE A 293 16.85 -21.16 6.71
C ILE A 293 16.78 -22.38 7.63
N ARG A 294 16.05 -23.43 7.22
CA ARG A 294 15.97 -24.70 7.96
C ARG A 294 17.35 -25.31 8.20
N HIS A 295 18.19 -25.35 7.16
CA HIS A 295 19.53 -25.89 7.29
C HIS A 295 20.39 -25.09 8.27
N ARG A 296 20.43 -23.76 8.13
CA ARG A 296 21.17 -22.84 9.02
C ARG A 296 20.75 -23.03 10.48
N LYS A 297 19.45 -23.13 10.75
CA LYS A 297 18.93 -23.29 12.12
C LYS A 297 19.26 -24.67 12.70
N ALA A 298 19.17 -25.73 11.90
CA ALA A 298 19.60 -27.07 12.32
C ALA A 298 21.10 -27.14 12.65
N GLU A 299 21.95 -26.42 11.92
CA GLU A 299 23.39 -26.34 12.23
C GLU A 299 23.67 -25.61 13.54
N VAL A 300 22.90 -24.58 13.87
CA VAL A 300 23.02 -23.86 15.15
C VAL A 300 22.56 -24.76 16.29
N ALA A 301 21.42 -25.45 16.16
CA ALA A 301 20.89 -26.35 17.19
C ALA A 301 21.84 -27.52 17.53
N ARG A 302 22.64 -28.00 16.57
CA ARG A 302 23.65 -29.06 16.79
C ARG A 302 24.91 -28.59 17.52
N LYS A 303 25.12 -27.28 17.69
CA LYS A 303 26.31 -26.70 18.33
C LYS A 303 26.13 -26.45 19.83
N TRP A 304 24.94 -26.73 20.36
CA TRP A 304 24.58 -26.62 21.77
C TRP A 304 24.13 -27.99 22.30
#